data_AF-A1ZQD9-F1
#
_entry.id   AF-A1ZQD9-F1
#
_cell.length_a   1.000
_cell.length_b   1.000
_cell.length_c   1.000
_cell.angle_alpha   90.00
_cell.angle_beta   90.00
_cell.angle_gamma   90.00
#
_symmetry.space_group_name_H-M   'P 1'
#
loop_
_entity.id
_entity.type
_entity.pdbx_description
1 polymer ?
#
loop_
_entity_poly.entity_id
_entity_poly.type
_entity_poly.pdbx_seq_one_letter_code
_entity_poly.pdbx_strand_id
1 'polypeptide(L)'
;MNKKLLFSSLPLALVFILQTSTYAHDPYIRIKKGENLFFHKINFKVDRTKPHIKVTIANILGQTVKESKILRSLSFVPTASLQPGYYILKISSGAYTTTQRMVVTK
;
A
#
# COMPACT_ATOMS: atom_id res chain seq x y z
N MET A 1 16.97 33.85 -58.56
CA MET A 1 15.81 33.75 -57.64
C MET A 1 15.31 32.30 -57.72
N ASN A 2 16.00 31.32 -57.11
CA ASN A 2 15.82 30.78 -55.74
C ASN A 2 14.34 30.50 -55.40
N LYS A 3 13.84 29.29 -55.09
CA LYS A 3 14.39 27.94 -54.86
C LYS A 3 13.27 26.92 -55.17
N LYS A 4 13.65 25.74 -55.71
CA LYS A 4 12.79 24.55 -55.87
C LYS A 4 12.45 23.95 -54.50
N LEU A 5 11.19 23.51 -54.34
CA LEU A 5 10.73 22.66 -53.25
C LEU A 5 11.55 21.36 -53.22
N LEU A 6 12.27 21.12 -52.12
CA LEU A 6 12.88 19.84 -51.80
C LEU A 6 12.10 19.24 -50.63
N PHE A 7 11.29 18.23 -50.95
CA PHE A 7 10.86 17.23 -50.00
C PHE A 7 12.13 16.58 -49.43
N SER A 8 12.43 16.84 -48.16
CA SER A 8 13.44 16.09 -47.43
C SER A 8 12.72 15.17 -46.45
N SER A 9 13.10 13.91 -46.56
CA SER A 9 12.62 12.74 -45.85
C SER A 9 12.77 12.87 -44.34
N LEU A 10 11.76 12.37 -43.63
CA LEU A 10 11.84 11.96 -42.22
C LEU A 10 13.10 11.13 -41.97
N PRO A 11 13.98 11.50 -41.01
CA PRO A 11 14.67 10.49 -40.23
C PRO A 11 13.70 10.02 -39.15
N LEU A 12 13.26 8.78 -39.30
CA LEU A 12 12.61 7.97 -38.27
C LEU A 12 13.54 7.94 -37.04
N ALA A 13 13.38 8.91 -36.13
CA ALA A 13 13.99 8.84 -34.82
C ALA A 13 13.25 7.74 -34.07
N LEU A 14 13.76 6.52 -34.20
CA LEU A 14 13.41 5.37 -33.40
C LEU A 14 13.80 5.71 -31.95
N VAL A 15 12.93 6.45 -31.26
CA VAL A 15 12.99 6.64 -29.83
C VAL A 15 12.79 5.25 -29.25
N PHE A 16 13.90 4.60 -28.90
CA PHE A 16 13.90 3.53 -27.92
C PHE A 16 13.34 4.14 -26.64
N ILE A 17 12.01 4.06 -26.49
CA ILE A 17 11.38 4.19 -25.20
C ILE A 17 11.91 3.00 -24.42
N LEU A 18 12.96 3.23 -23.63
CA LEU A 18 13.25 2.37 -22.49
C LEU A 18 11.97 2.37 -21.68
N GLN A 19 11.16 1.33 -21.87
CA GLN A 19 10.17 0.92 -20.89
C GLN A 19 10.98 0.53 -19.66
N THR A 20 11.30 1.51 -18.82
CA THR A 20 11.58 1.22 -17.43
C THR A 20 10.34 0.51 -16.94
N SER A 21 10.40 -0.81 -16.84
CA SER A 21 9.42 -1.58 -16.11
C SER A 21 9.39 -0.96 -14.72
N THR A 22 8.43 -0.07 -14.49
CA THR A 22 8.05 0.29 -13.15
C THR A 22 7.62 -1.04 -12.56
N TYR A 23 8.51 -1.67 -11.80
CA TYR A 23 8.13 -2.72 -10.87
C TYR A 23 6.99 -2.10 -10.08
N ALA A 24 5.75 -2.43 -10.45
CA ALA A 24 4.57 -1.98 -9.77
C ALA A 24 4.66 -2.65 -8.40
N HIS A 25 5.30 -1.96 -7.46
CA HIS A 25 5.40 -2.42 -6.09
C HIS A 25 3.97 -2.64 -5.63
N ASP A 26 3.62 -3.89 -5.37
CA ASP A 26 2.27 -4.26 -4.96
C ASP A 26 1.89 -3.38 -3.77
N PRO A 27 0.91 -2.47 -3.92
CA PRO A 27 0.62 -1.49 -2.89
C PRO A 27 -0.14 -2.11 -1.72
N TYR A 28 -0.47 -3.41 -1.81
CA TYR A 28 -1.24 -4.14 -0.81
C TYR A 28 -0.35 -5.04 0.04
N ILE A 29 -0.55 -4.96 1.35
CA ILE A 29 -0.12 -6.04 2.24
C ILE A 29 -1.03 -7.24 2.00
N ARG A 30 -0.46 -8.39 1.64
CA ARG A 30 -1.20 -9.65 1.47
C ARG A 30 -1.15 -10.47 2.76
N ILE A 31 -2.33 -10.90 3.20
CA ILE A 31 -2.50 -11.87 4.29
C ILE A 31 -3.48 -12.96 3.85
N LYS A 32 -3.28 -14.20 4.29
CA LYS A 32 -4.26 -15.27 4.03
C LYS A 32 -5.39 -15.23 5.05
N LYS A 33 -6.56 -15.74 4.68
CA LYS A 33 -7.68 -15.92 5.62
C LYS A 33 -7.22 -16.77 6.81
N GLY A 34 -7.55 -16.32 8.01
CA GLY A 34 -7.14 -16.98 9.25
C GLY A 34 -5.76 -16.55 9.78
N GLU A 35 -4.97 -15.80 9.01
CA GLU A 35 -3.67 -15.28 9.49
C GLU A 35 -3.81 -13.95 10.24
N ASN A 36 -2.82 -13.68 11.09
CA ASN A 36 -2.61 -12.38 11.71
C ASN A 36 -1.66 -11.53 10.89
N LEU A 37 -1.88 -10.21 10.90
CA LEU A 37 -0.99 -9.26 10.25
C LEU A 37 0.14 -8.88 11.21
N PHE A 38 1.37 -9.27 10.89
CA PHE A 38 2.55 -8.92 11.69
C PHE A 38 3.06 -7.51 11.37
N PHE A 39 3.45 -6.77 12.40
CA PHE A 39 3.93 -5.39 12.32
C PHE A 39 5.19 -5.22 11.47
N HIS A 40 6.04 -6.24 11.34
CA HIS A 40 7.21 -6.16 10.46
C HIS A 40 6.82 -6.04 8.97
N LYS A 41 5.58 -6.40 8.59
CA LYS A 41 5.05 -6.21 7.22
C LYS A 41 4.53 -4.78 6.99
N ILE A 42 4.57 -3.93 8.03
CA ILE A 42 3.99 -2.61 8.05
C ILE A 42 5.10 -1.61 8.32
N ASN A 43 5.35 -0.72 7.38
CA ASN A 43 6.21 0.42 7.65
C ASN A 43 5.44 1.50 8.44
N PHE A 44 5.48 1.47 9.77
CA PHE A 44 4.87 2.49 10.63
C PHE A 44 5.81 2.94 11.76
N LYS A 45 5.59 4.17 12.24
CA LYS A 45 6.34 4.73 13.37
C LYS A 45 5.61 4.45 14.69
N VAL A 46 6.37 4.19 15.74
CA VAL A 46 5.86 3.86 17.07
C VAL A 46 6.25 4.94 18.06
N ASP A 47 5.27 5.52 18.73
CA ASP A 47 5.49 6.37 19.90
C ASP A 47 5.81 5.50 21.13
N ARG A 48 7.04 5.58 21.60
CA ARG A 48 7.53 4.79 22.74
C ARG A 48 6.89 5.19 24.08
N THR A 49 6.34 6.39 24.16
CA THR A 49 5.67 6.90 25.38
C THR A 49 4.25 6.34 25.55
N LYS A 50 3.70 5.73 24.48
CA LYS A 50 2.35 5.14 24.52
C LYS A 50 2.43 3.63 24.70
N PRO A 51 1.71 3.05 25.67
CA PRO A 51 1.70 1.60 25.88
C PRO A 51 0.88 0.85 24.83
N HIS A 52 0.04 1.55 24.07
CA HIS A 52 -0.89 0.95 23.12
C HIS A 52 -0.78 1.55 21.72
N ILE A 53 -1.11 0.73 20.74
CA ILE A 53 -1.28 1.07 19.33
C ILE A 53 -2.76 0.87 19.00
N LYS A 54 -3.42 1.89 18.44
CA LYS A 54 -4.78 1.77 17.92
C LYS A 54 -4.70 1.30 16.47
N VAL A 55 -5.46 0.27 16.15
CA VAL A 55 -5.57 -0.28 14.80
C VAL A 55 -7.03 -0.27 14.39
N THR A 56 -7.31 0.35 13.25
CA THR A 56 -8.63 0.39 12.64
C THR A 56 -8.53 -0.23 11.25
N ILE A 57 -9.43 -1.15 10.95
CA ILE A 57 -9.55 -1.81 9.65
C ILE A 57 -10.90 -1.41 9.08
N ALA A 58 -10.87 -0.74 7.94
CA ALA A 58 -12.06 -0.34 7.20
C ALA A 58 -12.18 -1.12 5.90
N ASN A 59 -13.41 -1.28 5.40
CA ASN A 59 -13.63 -1.78 4.06
C ASN A 59 -13.28 -0.70 3.01
N ILE A 60 -13.39 -1.05 1.72
CA ILE A 60 -13.11 -0.11 0.62
C ILE A 60 -14.05 1.10 0.59
N LEU A 61 -15.19 1.05 1.28
CA LEU A 61 -16.14 2.16 1.43
C LEU A 61 -15.78 3.07 2.62
N GLY A 62 -14.69 2.79 3.34
CA GLY A 62 -14.25 3.54 4.51
C GLY A 62 -15.01 3.20 5.80
N GLN A 63 -15.91 2.21 5.77
CA GLN A 63 -16.64 1.79 6.97
C GLN A 63 -15.75 0.93 7.84
N THR A 64 -15.65 1.25 9.13
CA THR A 64 -14.87 0.47 10.09
C THR A 64 -15.48 -0.91 10.28
N VAL A 65 -14.71 -1.95 9.95
CA VAL A 65 -15.09 -3.36 10.12
C VAL A 65 -14.51 -3.91 11.43
N LYS A 66 -13.34 -3.42 11.82
CA LYS A 66 -12.67 -3.84 13.04
C LYS A 66 -11.87 -2.70 13.65
N GLU A 67 -11.97 -2.56 14.96
CA GLU A 67 -11.09 -1.70 15.73
C GLU A 67 -10.43 -2.52 16.85
N SER A 68 -9.16 -2.26 17.12
CA SER A 68 -8.40 -2.97 18.14
C SER A 68 -7.41 -2.03 18.80
N LYS A 69 -7.29 -2.13 20.12
CA LYS A 69 -6.26 -1.46 20.91
C LYS A 69 -5.27 -2.53 21.36
N ILE A 70 -4.09 -2.50 20.77
CA ILE A 70 -3.08 -3.56 20.91
C ILE A 70 -1.96 -3.02 21.80
N LEU A 71 -1.46 -3.84 22.73
CA LEU A 71 -0.26 -3.49 23.48
C LEU A 71 0.93 -3.35 22.52
N ARG A 72 1.75 -2.31 22.72
CA ARG A 72 2.94 -2.05 21.89
C ARG A 72 3.93 -3.22 21.90
N SER A 73 3.92 -4.04 22.94
CA SER A 73 4.76 -5.25 23.07
C SER A 73 4.31 -6.41 22.18
N LEU A 74 3.08 -6.39 21.68
CA LEU A 74 2.61 -7.38 20.71
C LEU A 74 3.16 -7.06 19.32
N SER A 75 3.40 -8.11 18.53
CA SER A 75 4.00 -8.01 17.20
C SER A 75 3.01 -8.13 16.05
N PHE A 76 1.71 -8.24 16.34
CA PHE A 76 0.69 -8.51 15.34
C PHE A 76 -0.67 -7.85 15.61
N VAL A 77 -1.45 -7.71 14.54
CA VAL A 77 -2.86 -7.32 14.50
C VAL A 77 -3.70 -8.57 14.27
N PRO A 78 -4.71 -8.85 15.13
CA PRO A 78 -5.62 -9.96 14.90
C PRO A 78 -6.46 -9.72 13.64
N THR A 79 -6.19 -10.46 12.56
CA THR A 79 -6.92 -10.34 11.28
C THR A 79 -7.59 -11.65 10.85
N ALA A 80 -7.46 -12.70 11.64
CA ALA A 80 -8.00 -14.04 11.34
C ALA A 80 -9.52 -14.06 11.07
N SER A 81 -10.27 -13.12 11.67
CA SER A 81 -11.72 -12.99 11.51
C SER A 81 -12.16 -12.29 10.22
N LEU A 82 -11.23 -11.71 9.45
CA LEU A 82 -11.56 -11.00 8.23
C LEU A 82 -11.89 -11.99 7.11
N GLN A 83 -12.91 -11.66 6.32
CA GLN A 83 -13.22 -12.40 5.11
C GLN A 83 -12.25 -12.01 3.99
N PRO A 84 -12.08 -12.85 2.96
CA PRO A 84 -11.30 -12.48 1.78
C PRO A 84 -11.84 -11.20 1.15
N GLY A 85 -10.95 -10.26 0.82
CA GLY A 85 -11.35 -8.94 0.32
C GLY A 85 -10.29 -7.86 0.51
N TYR A 86 -10.61 -6.65 0.05
CA TYR A 86 -9.73 -5.48 0.16
C TYR A 86 -10.13 -4.62 1.36
N TYR A 87 -9.11 -4.11 2.05
CA TYR A 87 -9.27 -3.34 3.28
C TYR A 87 -8.29 -2.16 3.33
N ILE A 88 -8.67 -1.17 4.11
CA ILE A 88 -7.83 -0.03 4.49
C ILE A 88 -7.44 -0.23 5.95
N LEU A 89 -6.14 -0.32 6.20
CA LEU A 89 -5.56 -0.42 7.52
C LEU A 89 -5.09 0.97 7.97
N LYS A 90 -5.58 1.41 9.13
CA LYS A 90 -5.13 2.64 9.79
C LYS A 90 -4.53 2.27 11.14
N ILE A 91 -3.27 2.64 11.37
CA ILE A 91 -2.55 2.39 12.61
C ILE A 91 -2.16 3.73 13.21
N SER A 92 -2.50 3.93 14.48
CA SER A 92 -2.16 5.13 15.24
C SER A 92 -1.37 4.77 16.50
N SER A 93 -0.21 5.42 16.68
CA SER A 93 0.66 5.29 17.84
C SER A 93 1.09 6.69 18.30
N GLY A 94 0.42 7.21 19.33
CA GLY A 94 0.62 8.60 19.77
C GLY A 94 0.27 9.59 18.65
N ALA A 95 1.23 10.46 18.31
CA ALA A 95 1.09 11.42 17.22
C ALA A 95 1.28 10.80 15.82
N TYR A 96 1.81 9.57 15.73
CA TYR A 96 2.06 8.92 14.45
C TYR A 96 0.81 8.20 13.97
N THR A 97 0.45 8.41 12.71
CA THR A 97 -0.59 7.65 12.03
C THR A 97 -0.08 7.16 10.68
N THR A 98 -0.36 5.90 10.37
CA THR A 98 0.00 5.24 9.12
C THR A 98 -1.25 4.62 8.52
N THR A 99 -1.44 4.84 7.22
CA THR A 99 -2.53 4.22 6.46
C THR A 99 -1.93 3.37 5.35
N GLN A 100 -2.37 2.12 5.25
CA GLN A 100 -1.90 1.16 4.24
C GLN A 100 -3.08 0.36 3.67
N ARG A 101 -2.92 -0.13 2.45
CA ARG A 101 -3.90 -1.01 1.82
C ARG A 101 -3.53 -2.46 2.12
N MET A 102 -4.55 -3.27 2.37
CA MET A 102 -4.40 -4.69 2.69
C MET A 102 -5.38 -5.50 1.85
N VAL A 103 -4.99 -6.70 1.45
CA VAL A 103 -5.86 -7.69 0.84
C VAL A 103 -5.78 -8.99 1.62
N VAL A 104 -6.96 -9.53 1.97
CA VAL A 104 -7.11 -10.86 2.53
C VAL A 104 -7.38 -11.82 1.38
N THR A 105 -6.48 -12.76 1.15
CA THR A 105 -6.67 -13.83 0.16
C THR A 105 -7.36 -15.02 0.81
N LYS A 106 -7.87 -15.92 -0.03
CA LYS A 106 -8.31 -17.24 0.43
C LYS A 106 -7.14 -18.03 1.00
#